data_AF-A0AAP8HV36-F1
#
_entry.id   AF-A0AAP8HV36-F1
#
_cell.length_a   1.000
_cell.length_b   1.000
_cell.length_c   1.000
_cell.angle_alpha   90.00
_cell.angle_beta   90.00
_cell.angle_gamma   90.00
#
_symmetry.space_group_name_H-M   'P 1'
#
loop_
_entity.id
_entity.type
_entity.pdbx_description
1 polymer ?
#
loop_
_entity_poly.entity_id
_entity_poly.type
_entity_poly.pdbx_seq_one_letter_code
_entity_poly.pdbx_strand_id
1 'polypeptide(L)'
;FLLMSVPALVEWAFIKANYTAANAQECRASVGGACWAFIIEKHRLILFGTYPFDEQWRPLIATIILVAVIVCSGIRRFWNWTLAIIWTVGLTAVAILMWGGVLGLTYVENARWGGLPLTLILSTFGIAFAFPIGVLLALGRRSKMPAIKALCVVYIE
;
A
#
# COMPACT_ATOMS: atom_id res chain seq x y z
N PHE A 1 -24.22 17.77 -0.03
CA PHE A 1 -22.74 17.81 -0.19
C PHE A 1 -22.25 16.78 -1.22
N LEU A 2 -22.42 15.47 -0.99
CA LEU A 2 -21.98 14.41 -1.94
C LEU A 2 -22.51 14.58 -3.38
N LEU A 3 -23.78 14.96 -3.54
CA LEU A 3 -24.41 15.19 -4.85
C LEU A 3 -23.82 16.37 -5.67
N MET A 4 -23.13 17.32 -5.02
CA MET A 4 -22.46 18.44 -5.71
C MET A 4 -20.97 18.16 -5.97
N SER A 5 -20.32 17.35 -5.14
CA SER A 5 -18.90 17.02 -5.29
C SER A 5 -18.62 16.07 -6.45
N VAL A 6 -19.54 15.12 -6.71
CA VAL A 6 -19.40 14.13 -7.79
C VAL A 6 -19.33 14.79 -9.19
N PRO A 7 -20.26 15.67 -9.60
CA PRO A 7 -20.19 16.30 -10.92
C PRO A 7 -18.94 17.18 -11.09
N ALA A 8 -18.52 17.90 -10.04
CA ALA A 8 -17.29 18.70 -10.08
C ALA A 8 -16.03 17.83 -10.25
N LEU A 9 -15.99 16.66 -9.60
CA LEU A 9 -14.90 15.69 -9.76
C LEU A 9 -14.86 15.09 -11.17
N VAL A 10 -16.03 14.73 -11.74
CA VAL A 10 -16.11 14.18 -13.09
C VAL A 10 -15.71 15.24 -14.12
N GLU A 11 -16.16 16.49 -13.95
CA GLU A 11 -15.74 17.60 -14.79
C GLU A 11 -14.23 17.79 -14.77
N TRP A 12 -13.63 17.81 -13.58
CA TRP A 12 -12.20 17.99 -13.42
C TRP A 12 -11.40 16.79 -13.96
N ALA A 13 -11.82 15.56 -13.64
CA ALA A 13 -11.08 14.35 -13.92
C ALA A 13 -11.19 13.87 -15.37
N PHE A 14 -12.32 14.10 -16.03
CA PHE A 14 -12.58 13.55 -17.36
C PHE A 14 -12.85 14.63 -18.42
N ILE A 15 -13.68 15.63 -18.11
CA ILE A 15 -14.18 16.59 -19.11
C ILE A 15 -13.13 17.67 -19.42
N LYS A 16 -12.56 18.29 -18.39
CA LYS A 16 -11.54 19.33 -18.51
C LYS A 16 -10.11 18.76 -18.54
N ALA A 17 -9.99 17.44 -18.58
CA ALA A 17 -8.72 16.77 -18.40
C ALA A 17 -7.86 16.79 -19.65
N ASN A 18 -6.54 16.92 -19.46
CA ASN A 18 -5.57 16.96 -20.53
C ASN A 18 -4.85 15.60 -20.66
N TYR A 19 -5.07 14.93 -21.80
CA TYR A 19 -4.55 13.58 -22.07
C TYR A 19 -3.28 13.58 -22.94
N THR A 20 -3.01 14.67 -23.68
CA THR A 20 -1.99 14.71 -24.74
C THR A 20 -0.91 15.78 -24.53
N ALA A 21 -0.90 16.48 -23.39
CA ALA A 21 0.14 17.47 -23.08
C ALA A 21 1.55 16.87 -23.20
N ALA A 22 2.40 17.49 -24.03
CA ALA A 22 3.78 17.08 -24.23
C ALA A 22 4.70 17.61 -23.12
N ASN A 23 4.32 18.73 -22.50
CA ASN A 23 5.15 19.43 -21.52
C ASN A 23 4.40 19.79 -20.23
N ALA A 24 5.14 19.92 -19.12
CA ALA A 24 4.57 20.31 -17.83
C ALA A 24 3.91 21.71 -17.84
N GLN A 25 4.32 22.59 -18.74
CA GLN A 25 3.70 23.91 -18.91
C GLN A 25 2.32 23.82 -19.58
N GLU A 26 2.15 22.97 -20.60
CA GLU A 26 0.85 22.73 -21.25
C GLU A 26 -0.16 22.10 -20.29
N CYS A 27 0.33 21.17 -19.47
CA CYS A 27 -0.42 20.53 -18.39
C CYS A 27 -0.93 21.55 -17.34
N ARG A 28 -0.12 22.59 -17.02
CA ARG A 28 -0.50 23.68 -16.10
C ARG A 28 -1.34 24.78 -16.76
N ALA A 29 -1.22 24.94 -18.08
CA ALA A 29 -2.00 25.91 -18.85
C ALA A 29 -3.48 25.48 -18.97
N SER A 30 -3.78 24.18 -18.88
CA SER A 30 -5.14 23.67 -18.69
C SER A 30 -5.69 24.07 -17.31
N VAL A 31 -6.33 25.24 -17.23
CA VAL A 31 -6.93 25.77 -15.99
C VAL A 31 -8.11 24.91 -15.55
N GLY A 32 -7.95 24.19 -14.45
CA GLY A 32 -9.06 23.53 -13.74
C GLY A 32 -9.40 22.10 -14.18
N GLY A 33 -8.46 21.38 -14.80
CA GLY A 33 -8.61 19.96 -15.15
C GLY A 33 -7.45 19.08 -14.72
N ALA A 34 -7.68 17.77 -14.64
CA ALA A 34 -6.65 16.77 -14.34
C ALA A 34 -5.70 16.57 -15.53
N CYS A 35 -4.45 16.25 -15.26
CA CYS A 35 -3.46 16.02 -16.31
C CYS A 35 -3.07 14.54 -16.37
N TRP A 36 -3.78 13.78 -17.19
CA TRP A 36 -3.55 12.34 -17.38
C TRP A 36 -2.27 12.05 -18.13
N ALA A 37 -1.82 12.96 -19.01
CA ALA A 37 -0.54 12.84 -19.70
C ALA A 37 0.64 12.66 -18.73
N PHE A 38 0.65 13.40 -17.61
CA PHE A 38 1.67 13.26 -16.57
C PHE A 38 1.61 11.89 -15.88
N ILE A 39 0.41 11.41 -15.57
CA ILE A 39 0.22 10.10 -14.94
C ILE A 39 0.72 9.00 -15.86
N ILE A 40 0.38 9.05 -17.15
CA ILE A 40 0.83 8.06 -18.14
C ILE A 40 2.36 8.10 -18.29
N GLU A 41 2.98 9.28 -18.31
CA GLU A 41 4.43 9.39 -18.43
C GLU A 41 5.18 8.94 -17.16
N LYS A 42 4.61 9.19 -15.97
CA LYS A 42 5.26 8.94 -14.67
C LYS A 42 4.69 7.78 -13.87
N HIS A 43 3.76 6.99 -14.43
CA HIS A 43 3.11 5.89 -13.71
C HIS A 43 4.12 4.92 -13.08
N ARG A 44 5.21 4.60 -13.78
CA ARG A 44 6.25 3.67 -13.26
C ARG A 44 6.90 4.18 -11.99
N LEU A 45 7.20 5.48 -11.92
CA LEU A 45 7.77 6.12 -10.73
C LEU A 45 6.75 6.17 -9.58
N ILE A 46 5.47 6.42 -9.90
CA ILE A 46 4.39 6.45 -8.91
C ILE A 46 4.15 5.04 -8.32
N LEU A 47 4.14 4.01 -9.16
CA LEU A 47 3.80 2.64 -8.78
C LEU A 47 4.99 1.90 -8.14
N PHE A 48 6.22 2.11 -8.61
CA PHE A 48 7.39 1.34 -8.18
C PHE A 48 8.48 2.19 -7.52
N GLY A 49 8.31 3.51 -7.42
CA GLY A 49 9.33 4.40 -6.88
C GLY A 49 10.58 4.46 -7.75
N THR A 50 11.74 4.61 -7.12
CA THR A 50 13.05 4.73 -7.77
C THR A 50 13.70 3.37 -8.07
N TYR A 51 12.91 2.29 -8.09
CA TYR A 51 13.38 0.94 -8.39
C TYR A 51 13.91 0.84 -9.84
N PRO A 52 15.08 0.21 -10.07
CA PRO A 52 15.71 0.13 -11.39
C PRO A 52 14.76 -0.43 -12.45
N PHE A 53 14.75 0.22 -13.62
CA PHE A 53 13.74 -0.02 -14.66
C PHE A 53 13.69 -1.45 -15.18
N ASP A 54 14.84 -2.11 -15.30
CA ASP A 54 14.93 -3.49 -15.81
C ASP A 54 14.38 -4.53 -14.82
N GLU A 55 14.31 -4.19 -13.54
CA GLU A 55 13.95 -5.11 -12.46
C GLU A 55 12.57 -4.82 -11.86
N GLN A 56 11.79 -3.90 -12.44
CA GLN A 56 10.45 -3.53 -11.96
C GLN A 56 9.43 -4.67 -11.99
N TRP A 57 9.73 -5.74 -12.71
CA TRP A 57 8.94 -6.97 -12.66
C TRP A 57 8.96 -7.60 -11.25
N ARG A 58 10.04 -7.44 -10.46
CA ARG A 58 10.14 -8.02 -9.12
C ARG A 58 9.17 -7.36 -8.13
N PRO A 59 9.14 -6.02 -7.99
CA PRO A 59 8.15 -5.36 -7.14
C PRO A 59 6.71 -5.56 -7.62
N LEU A 60 6.48 -5.70 -8.93
CA LEU A 60 5.16 -6.03 -9.47
C LEU A 60 4.70 -7.43 -9.01
N ILE A 61 5.54 -8.45 -9.16
CA ILE A 61 5.22 -9.81 -8.69
C ILE A 61 5.06 -9.83 -7.17
N ALA A 62 5.94 -9.14 -6.43
CA ALA A 62 5.81 -9.01 -4.99
C ALA A 62 4.46 -8.40 -4.56
N THR A 63 4.02 -7.35 -5.26
CA THR A 63 2.71 -6.71 -5.05
C THR A 63 1.56 -7.70 -5.32
N ILE A 64 1.62 -8.43 -6.43
CA ILE A 64 0.60 -9.42 -6.79
C ILE A 64 0.53 -10.55 -5.75
N ILE A 65 1.67 -11.08 -5.30
CA ILE A 65 1.74 -12.11 -4.27
C ILE A 65 1.09 -11.61 -2.98
N LEU A 66 1.45 -10.40 -2.54
CA LEU A 66 0.96 -9.86 -1.28
C LEU A 66 -0.55 -9.58 -1.33
N VAL A 67 -1.07 -9.06 -2.44
CA VAL A 67 -2.51 -8.92 -2.68
C VAL A 67 -3.20 -10.28 -2.69
N ALA A 68 -2.63 -11.29 -3.36
CA ALA A 68 -3.19 -12.64 -3.39
C ALA A 68 -3.28 -13.24 -1.97
N VAL A 69 -2.23 -13.10 -1.16
CA VAL A 69 -2.22 -13.56 0.25
C VAL A 69 -3.30 -12.85 1.08
N ILE A 70 -3.48 -11.54 0.90
CA ILE A 70 -4.54 -10.77 1.57
C ILE A 70 -5.92 -11.28 1.14
N VAL A 71 -6.15 -11.47 -0.16
CA VAL A 71 -7.43 -11.99 -0.68
C VAL A 71 -7.69 -13.41 -0.16
N CYS A 72 -6.69 -14.28 -0.14
CA CYS A 72 -6.79 -15.61 0.46
C CYS A 72 -7.16 -15.55 1.95
N SER A 73 -6.68 -14.54 2.68
CA SER A 73 -7.04 -14.31 4.10
C SER A 73 -8.51 -13.91 4.29
N GLY A 74 -9.12 -13.27 3.29
CA GLY A 74 -10.55 -12.96 3.29
C GLY A 74 -11.46 -14.16 3.03
N ILE A 75 -10.92 -15.25 2.47
CA ILE A 75 -11.68 -16.46 2.14
C ILE A 75 -11.69 -17.40 3.34
N ARG A 76 -12.86 -17.58 3.98
CA ARG A 76 -13.02 -18.42 5.18
C ARG A 76 -12.50 -19.86 5.05
N ARG A 77 -12.46 -20.41 3.83
CA ARG A 77 -11.94 -21.75 3.55
C ARG A 77 -10.48 -21.94 4.00
N PHE A 78 -9.69 -20.88 3.96
CA PHE A 78 -8.26 -20.95 4.29
C PHE A 78 -7.97 -20.68 5.77
N TRP A 79 -8.96 -20.38 6.63
CA TRP A 79 -8.78 -20.09 8.07
C TRP A 79 -8.39 -21.32 8.91
N ASN A 80 -7.29 -21.95 8.56
CA ASN A 80 -6.62 -23.03 9.27
C ASN A 80 -5.11 -22.77 9.25
N TRP A 81 -4.30 -23.71 9.77
CA TRP A 81 -2.84 -23.56 9.81
C TRP A 81 -2.21 -23.28 8.43
N THR A 82 -2.86 -23.70 7.34
CA THR A 82 -2.42 -23.41 5.97
C THR A 82 -2.31 -21.90 5.73
N LEU A 83 -3.17 -21.07 6.34
CA LEU A 83 -3.06 -19.62 6.20
C LEU A 83 -1.73 -19.10 6.73
N ALA A 84 -1.28 -19.60 7.89
CA ALA A 84 0.01 -19.23 8.45
C ALA A 84 1.14 -19.61 7.49
N ILE A 85 1.08 -20.80 6.88
CA ILE A 85 2.05 -21.24 5.88
C ILE A 85 2.03 -20.33 4.65
N ILE A 86 0.85 -20.02 4.11
CA ILE A 86 0.67 -19.12 2.95
C ILE A 86 1.27 -17.74 3.26
N TRP A 87 1.04 -17.20 4.46
CA TRP A 87 1.61 -15.93 4.89
C TRP A 87 3.13 -15.98 5.01
N THR A 88 3.68 -17.00 5.68
CA THR A 88 5.13 -17.14 5.83
C THR A 88 5.80 -17.27 4.46
N VAL A 89 5.31 -18.17 3.61
CA VAL A 89 5.86 -18.37 2.26
C VAL A 89 5.71 -17.12 1.40
N GLY A 90 4.55 -16.46 1.44
CA GLY A 90 4.28 -15.24 0.69
C GLY A 90 5.18 -14.08 1.11
N LEU A 91 5.34 -13.83 2.41
CA LEU A 91 6.22 -12.78 2.93
C LEU A 91 7.70 -13.08 2.65
N THR A 92 8.13 -14.33 2.77
CA THR A 92 9.50 -14.73 2.41
C THR A 92 9.75 -14.52 0.92
N ALA A 93 8.81 -14.89 0.05
CA ALA A 93 8.92 -14.64 -1.39
C ALA A 93 9.03 -13.13 -1.68
N VAL A 94 8.13 -12.32 -1.11
CA VAL A 94 8.16 -10.85 -1.26
C VAL A 94 9.49 -10.26 -0.80
N ALA A 95 10.02 -10.70 0.34
CA ALA A 95 11.31 -10.23 0.85
C ALA A 95 12.47 -10.58 -0.10
N ILE A 96 12.51 -11.80 -0.61
CA ILE A 96 13.55 -12.24 -1.57
C ILE A 96 13.46 -11.45 -2.87
N LEU A 97 12.24 -11.25 -3.42
CA LEU A 97 12.03 -10.50 -4.66
C LEU A 97 12.43 -9.02 -4.53
N MET A 98 12.10 -8.39 -3.40
CA MET A 98 12.37 -6.97 -3.18
C MET A 98 13.84 -6.68 -2.90
N TRP A 99 14.46 -7.47 -2.01
CA TRP A 99 15.84 -7.27 -1.58
C TRP A 99 16.85 -7.73 -2.63
N GLY A 100 16.56 -8.84 -3.30
CA GLY A 100 17.53 -9.50 -4.18
C GLY A 100 18.75 -9.99 -3.40
N GLY A 101 19.85 -10.30 -4.10
CA GLY A 101 21.09 -10.81 -3.51
C GLY A 101 21.11 -12.33 -3.28
N VAL A 102 19.99 -13.03 -3.54
CA VAL A 102 19.86 -14.49 -3.47
C VAL A 102 19.40 -15.00 -4.83
N LEU A 103 19.75 -16.25 -5.19
CA LEU A 103 19.38 -16.87 -6.48
C LEU A 103 19.91 -16.15 -7.74
N GLY A 104 21.03 -15.41 -7.62
CA GLY A 104 21.61 -14.66 -8.74
C GLY A 104 20.91 -13.32 -9.05
N LEU A 105 19.96 -12.91 -8.21
CA LEU A 105 19.28 -11.63 -8.32
C LEU A 105 20.20 -10.49 -7.86
N THR A 106 20.24 -9.40 -8.63
CA THR A 106 20.90 -8.16 -8.23
C THR A 106 20.32 -7.63 -6.93
N TYR A 107 21.19 -7.22 -6.01
CA TYR A 107 20.80 -6.60 -4.74
C TYR A 107 20.29 -5.18 -4.99
N VAL A 108 19.13 -4.84 -4.41
CA VAL A 108 18.56 -3.48 -4.50
C VAL A 108 18.40 -2.89 -3.11
N GLU A 109 19.03 -1.73 -2.91
CA GLU A 109 19.00 -0.99 -1.64
C GLU A 109 17.58 -0.58 -1.24
N ASN A 110 17.29 -0.67 0.06
CA ASN A 110 16.00 -0.27 0.65
C ASN A 110 15.65 1.20 0.37
N ALA A 111 16.64 2.07 0.19
CA ALA A 111 16.46 3.48 -0.14
C ALA A 111 15.78 3.71 -1.52
N ARG A 112 15.78 2.68 -2.38
CA ARG A 112 15.15 2.72 -3.71
C ARG A 112 13.76 2.11 -3.73
N TRP A 113 13.32 1.56 -2.60
CA TRP A 113 11.98 0.97 -2.50
C TRP A 113 10.97 2.10 -2.37
N GLY A 114 9.85 1.98 -3.07
CA GLY A 114 8.79 2.97 -3.02
C GLY A 114 7.54 2.48 -3.72
N GLY A 115 6.56 3.38 -3.83
CA GLY A 115 5.30 3.14 -4.51
C GLY A 115 4.40 2.10 -3.83
N LEU A 116 3.67 1.33 -4.64
CA LEU A 116 2.69 0.33 -4.20
C LEU A 116 3.28 -0.79 -3.33
N PRO A 117 4.41 -1.45 -3.70
CA PRO A 117 4.93 -2.56 -2.90
C PRO A 117 5.23 -2.12 -1.46
N LEU A 118 5.93 -1.00 -1.29
CA LEU A 118 6.30 -0.48 0.03
C LEU A 118 5.07 -0.06 0.83
N THR A 119 4.10 0.59 0.17
CA THR A 119 2.85 1.00 0.82
C THR A 119 2.08 -0.21 1.34
N LEU A 120 1.91 -1.25 0.52
CA LEU A 120 1.17 -2.44 0.91
C LEU A 120 1.88 -3.23 2.02
N ILE A 121 3.21 -3.33 1.96
CA ILE A 121 4.02 -3.95 3.02
C ILE A 121 3.78 -3.21 4.34
N LEU A 122 3.96 -1.90 4.36
CA LEU A 122 3.78 -1.09 5.57
C LEU A 122 2.36 -1.15 6.11
N SER A 123 1.33 -1.05 5.25
CA SER A 123 -0.06 -1.18 5.65
C SER A 123 -0.36 -2.56 6.24
N THR A 124 0.17 -3.62 5.63
CA THR A 124 -0.06 -5.00 6.07
C THR A 124 0.54 -5.25 7.45
N PHE A 125 1.82 -4.91 7.64
CA PHE A 125 2.46 -5.03 8.95
C PHE A 125 1.83 -4.09 9.97
N GLY A 126 1.49 -2.86 9.57
CA GLY A 126 0.79 -1.89 10.41
C GLY A 126 -0.52 -2.45 10.96
N ILE A 127 -1.37 -3.04 10.12
CA ILE A 127 -2.63 -3.67 10.54
C ILE A 127 -2.36 -4.89 11.42
N ALA A 128 -1.39 -5.73 11.05
CA ALA A 128 -1.06 -6.94 11.77
C ALA A 128 -0.60 -6.66 13.22
N PHE A 129 0.10 -5.55 13.47
CA PHE A 129 0.49 -5.13 14.82
C PHE A 129 -0.55 -4.26 15.51
N ALA A 130 -1.21 -3.35 14.80
CA ALA A 130 -2.20 -2.44 15.39
C ALA A 130 -3.43 -3.20 15.92
N PHE A 131 -3.87 -4.24 15.23
CA PHE A 131 -5.04 -5.02 15.64
C PHE A 131 -4.85 -5.70 17.03
N PRO A 132 -3.82 -6.53 17.27
CA PRO A 132 -3.63 -7.15 18.58
C PRO A 132 -3.37 -6.11 19.68
N ILE A 133 -2.61 -5.04 19.39
CA ILE A 133 -2.40 -3.95 20.36
C ILE A 133 -3.73 -3.29 20.72
N GLY A 134 -4.57 -2.98 19.73
CA GLY A 134 -5.90 -2.41 19.96
C GLY A 134 -6.80 -3.33 20.81
N VAL A 135 -6.79 -4.63 20.53
CA VAL A 135 -7.53 -5.63 21.33
C VAL A 135 -6.99 -5.69 22.76
N LEU A 136 -5.67 -5.69 22.95
CA LEU A 136 -5.04 -5.71 24.28
C LEU A 136 -5.40 -4.46 25.09
N LEU A 137 -5.35 -3.26 24.49
CA LEU A 137 -5.73 -2.01 25.15
C LEU A 137 -7.23 -1.99 25.50
N ALA A 138 -8.09 -2.50 24.61
CA ALA A 138 -9.52 -2.63 24.86
C ALA A 138 -9.84 -3.57 26.03
N LEU A 139 -9.11 -4.69 26.14
CA LEU A 139 -9.20 -5.62 27.28
C LEU A 139 -8.61 -4.99 28.56
N GLY A 140 -7.51 -4.25 28.46
CA GLY A 140 -6.86 -3.52 29.56
C GLY A 140 -7.80 -2.52 30.23
N ARG A 141 -8.63 -1.82 29.45
CA ARG A 141 -9.70 -0.94 29.96
C ARG A 141 -10.73 -1.66 30.84
N ARG A 142 -10.94 -2.96 30.62
CA ARG A 142 -11.86 -3.82 31.40
C ARG A 142 -11.18 -4.55 32.57
N SER A 143 -9.87 -4.35 32.77
CA SER A 143 -9.11 -5.01 33.83
C SER A 143 -9.44 -4.47 35.23
N LYS A 144 -9.33 -5.33 36.23
CA LYS A 144 -9.51 -4.97 37.65
C LYS A 144 -8.28 -4.27 38.26
N MET A 145 -7.14 -4.28 37.57
CA MET A 145 -5.90 -3.64 38.04
C MET A 145 -5.92 -2.13 37.72
N PRO A 146 -5.94 -1.23 38.73
CA PRO A 146 -6.20 0.20 38.52
C PRO A 146 -5.09 0.92 37.73
N ALA A 147 -3.82 0.56 37.93
CA ALA A 147 -2.70 1.18 37.20
C ALA A 147 -2.75 0.90 35.70
N ILE A 148 -3.01 -0.36 35.31
CA ILE A 148 -3.10 -0.77 33.90
C ILE A 148 -4.35 -0.18 33.24
N LYS A 149 -5.48 -0.15 33.96
CA LYS A 149 -6.71 0.46 33.48
C LYS A 149 -6.55 1.95 33.21
N ALA A 150 -5.91 2.69 34.12
CA ALA A 150 -5.68 4.13 33.96
C ALA A 150 -4.82 4.42 32.72
N LEU A 151 -3.74 3.65 32.51
CA LEU A 151 -2.86 3.80 31.35
C LEU A 151 -3.61 3.53 30.03
N CYS A 152 -4.43 2.47 29.96
CA CYS A 152 -5.22 2.17 28.77
C CYS A 152 -6.32 3.21 28.49
N VAL A 153 -6.90 3.84 29.51
CA VAL A 153 -7.92 4.89 29.33
C VAL A 153 -7.29 6.17 28.78
N VAL A 154 -6.19 6.64 29.39
CA VAL A 154 -5.47 7.86 28.96
C VAL A 154 -4.90 7.75 27.55
N TYR A 155 -4.58 6.54 27.07
CA TYR A 155 -4.11 6.36 25.70
C TYR A 155 -5.25 6.39 24.65
N ILE A 156 -6.47 6.02 25.05
CA ILE A 156 -7.61 5.88 24.13
C ILE A 156 -8.45 7.17 24.04
N GLU A 157 -8.59 7.89 25.15
CA GLU A 157 -9.24 9.22 25.23
C GLU A 157 -8.25 10.35 24.94
#